data_AF-A0A2E2VW10-F1
#
_entry.id   AF-A0A2E2VW10-F1
#
_cell.length_a   1.000
_cell.length_b   1.000
_cell.length_c   1.000
_cell.angle_alpha   90.00
_cell.angle_beta   90.00
_cell.angle_gamma   90.00
#
_symmetry.space_group_name_H-M   'P 1'
#
loop_
_entity.id
_entity.type
_entity.pdbx_description
1 polymer ?
#
loop_
_entity_poly.entity_id
_entity_poly.type
_entity_poly.pdbx_seq_one_letter_code
_entity_poly.pdbx_strand_id
1 'polypeptide(L)'
;MENLDLKKYNLKLLIDFDSTFIKSESLEIISDISLEQNQNKNKIMSKIKELTDLAMNGNLSFSDALSKRIKLIKANKNHINQSVEKIKKEISLSFYQNKRFFEKNYENCFIISGGFNDIIEPVLFKYNIPKKNIFANDFLYNEKQEIYSINKDNPLSKDLGKIKVAQQIEGEKIIIGDGYTDYELKKYGEASLFIQHIENINRKKLNKSADLISNSLTDSLIFLEDYYGK
;
A
#
# COMPACT_ATOMS: atom_id res chain seq x y z
N MET A 1 15.29 19.07 3.34
CA MET A 1 15.81 17.71 3.11
C MET A 1 15.67 17.40 1.64
N GLU A 2 16.74 17.59 0.88
CA GLU A 2 16.75 17.52 -0.59
C GLU A 2 17.79 16.53 -1.13
N ASN A 3 18.42 15.74 -0.27
CA ASN A 3 19.72 15.13 -0.57
C ASN A 3 19.69 13.65 -0.94
N LEU A 4 18.66 12.88 -0.55
CA LEU A 4 18.56 11.49 -1.00
C LEU A 4 18.21 11.44 -2.49
N ASP A 5 19.23 11.24 -3.30
CA ASP A 5 19.14 10.93 -4.73
C ASP A 5 19.14 9.41 -4.90
N LEU A 6 17.95 8.84 -5.16
CA LEU A 6 17.81 7.40 -5.35
C LEU A 6 18.59 6.90 -6.57
N LYS A 7 18.73 7.75 -7.62
CA LYS A 7 19.44 7.38 -8.84
C LYS A 7 20.93 7.27 -8.60
N LYS A 8 21.51 8.20 -7.84
CA LYS A 8 22.94 8.19 -7.48
C LYS A 8 23.38 6.85 -6.86
N TYR A 9 22.52 6.26 -6.03
CA TYR A 9 22.81 5.03 -5.30
C TYR A 9 22.14 3.78 -5.92
N ASN A 10 21.53 3.90 -7.10
CA ASN A 10 20.77 2.82 -7.76
C ASN A 10 19.69 2.17 -6.86
N LEU A 11 19.05 2.99 -6.02
CA LEU A 11 18.03 2.56 -5.08
C LEU A 11 16.65 2.58 -5.75
N LYS A 12 15.82 1.61 -5.39
CA LYS A 12 14.41 1.48 -5.75
C LYS A 12 13.61 1.51 -4.46
N LEU A 13 12.88 2.60 -4.26
CA LEU A 13 12.05 2.78 -3.08
C LEU A 13 10.66 2.18 -3.35
N LEU A 14 10.43 1.01 -2.78
CA LEU A 14 9.14 0.32 -2.78
C LEU A 14 8.31 0.86 -1.61
N ILE A 15 7.05 1.19 -1.86
CA ILE A 15 6.20 1.88 -0.90
C ILE A 15 4.82 1.21 -0.90
N ASP A 16 4.33 0.82 0.28
CA ASP A 16 2.93 0.42 0.42
C ASP A 16 1.98 1.63 0.37
N PHE A 17 0.75 1.38 -0.05
CA PHE A 17 -0.27 2.41 -0.17
C PHE A 17 -1.11 2.52 1.10
N ASP A 18 -1.88 1.47 1.41
CA ASP A 18 -2.78 1.44 2.56
C ASP A 18 -1.98 1.54 3.87
N SER A 19 -2.46 2.34 4.82
CA SER A 19 -1.80 2.62 6.12
C SER A 19 -0.34 3.12 6.06
N THR A 20 0.19 3.39 4.88
CA THR A 20 1.54 3.92 4.65
C THR A 20 1.48 5.24 3.88
N PHE A 21 1.22 5.21 2.56
CA PHE A 21 1.06 6.44 1.77
C PHE A 21 -0.22 7.20 2.17
N ILE A 22 -1.28 6.47 2.48
CA ILE A 22 -2.53 7.00 3.01
C ILE A 22 -2.76 6.56 4.45
N LYS A 23 -3.52 7.34 5.20
CA LYS A 23 -3.82 7.12 6.62
C LYS A 23 -4.69 5.90 6.88
N SER A 24 -5.48 5.53 5.89
CA SER A 24 -6.58 4.57 6.00
C SER A 24 -6.31 3.32 5.17
N GLU A 25 -7.15 2.31 5.35
CA GLU A 25 -7.24 1.14 4.47
C GLU A 25 -8.27 1.43 3.36
N SER A 26 -7.84 1.41 2.09
CA SER A 26 -8.67 1.78 0.95
C SER A 26 -9.94 0.95 0.83
N LEU A 27 -9.86 -0.36 1.07
CA LEU A 27 -11.02 -1.26 1.09
C LEU A 27 -12.02 -0.90 2.19
N GLU A 28 -11.58 -0.41 3.34
CA GLU A 28 -12.48 0.02 4.41
C GLU A 28 -13.23 1.30 4.00
N ILE A 29 -12.57 2.24 3.31
CA ILE A 29 -13.24 3.44 2.78
C ILE A 29 -14.27 3.07 1.70
N ILE A 30 -13.93 2.13 0.79
CA ILE A 30 -14.89 1.63 -0.22
C ILE A 30 -16.09 0.97 0.45
N SER A 31 -15.84 0.18 1.48
CA SER A 31 -16.87 -0.53 2.24
C SER A 31 -17.80 0.44 2.97
N ASP A 32 -17.24 1.46 3.63
CA ASP A 32 -17.97 2.49 4.34
C ASP A 32 -18.99 3.22 3.44
N ILE A 33 -18.55 3.57 2.22
CA ILE A 33 -19.37 4.23 1.20
C ILE A 33 -20.41 3.26 0.63
N SER A 34 -19.99 2.07 0.20
CA SER A 34 -20.90 1.11 -0.44
C SER A 34 -21.98 0.53 0.49
N LEU A 35 -21.74 0.59 1.80
CA LEU A 35 -22.64 0.07 2.83
C LEU A 35 -23.44 1.18 3.53
N GLU A 36 -23.41 2.43 3.05
CA GLU A 36 -24.06 3.57 3.71
C GLU A 36 -25.53 3.30 4.09
N GLN A 37 -26.28 2.64 3.19
CA GLN A 37 -27.69 2.31 3.38
C GLN A 37 -27.93 0.88 3.92
N ASN A 38 -26.88 0.16 4.30
CA ASN A 38 -26.97 -1.22 4.77
C ASN A 38 -27.20 -1.27 6.29
N GLN A 39 -28.30 -1.87 6.74
CA GLN A 39 -28.63 -2.02 8.17
C GLN A 39 -27.54 -2.77 8.97
N ASN A 40 -26.75 -3.62 8.32
CA ASN A 40 -25.65 -4.38 8.93
C ASN A 40 -24.27 -3.71 8.75
N LYS A 41 -24.21 -2.45 8.30
CA LYS A 41 -22.94 -1.73 8.02
C LYS A 41 -21.89 -1.94 9.10
N ASN A 42 -22.23 -1.64 10.36
CA ASN A 42 -21.27 -1.73 11.48
C ASN A 42 -20.69 -3.14 11.65
N LYS A 43 -21.52 -4.18 11.53
CA LYS A 43 -21.09 -5.58 11.64
C LYS A 43 -20.16 -5.97 10.49
N ILE A 44 -20.50 -5.57 9.26
CA ILE A 44 -19.69 -5.87 8.07
C ILE A 44 -18.36 -5.12 8.15
N MET A 45 -18.37 -3.83 8.49
CA MET A 45 -17.17 -3.01 8.66
C MET A 45 -16.23 -3.59 9.72
N SER A 46 -16.76 -3.99 10.88
CA SER A 46 -15.97 -4.65 11.92
C SER A 46 -15.32 -5.93 11.40
N LYS A 47 -16.03 -6.73 10.58
CA LYS A 47 -15.47 -7.95 10.03
C LYS A 47 -14.38 -7.69 8.99
N ILE A 48 -14.54 -6.67 8.15
CA ILE A 48 -13.54 -6.27 7.16
C ILE A 48 -12.25 -5.84 7.88
N LYS A 49 -12.36 -4.98 8.90
CA LYS A 49 -11.22 -4.54 9.70
C LYS A 49 -10.51 -5.70 10.39
N GLU A 50 -11.27 -6.61 11.02
CA GLU A 50 -10.70 -7.82 11.65
C GLU A 50 -9.89 -8.66 10.64
N LEU A 51 -10.41 -8.86 9.43
CA LEU A 51 -9.72 -9.60 8.38
C LEU A 51 -8.44 -8.89 7.91
N THR A 52 -8.48 -7.56 7.77
CA THR A 52 -7.31 -6.74 7.45
C THR A 52 -6.24 -6.87 8.53
N ASP A 53 -6.61 -6.68 9.79
CA ASP A 53 -5.70 -6.78 10.94
C ASP A 53 -5.08 -8.18 11.06
N LEU A 54 -5.85 -9.24 10.84
CA LEU A 54 -5.32 -10.61 10.87
C LEU A 54 -4.29 -10.84 9.77
N ALA A 55 -4.56 -10.38 8.54
CA ALA A 55 -3.65 -10.54 7.41
C ALA A 55 -2.36 -9.74 7.61
N MET A 56 -2.48 -8.46 7.95
CA MET A 56 -1.33 -7.56 8.07
C MET A 56 -0.45 -7.86 9.31
N ASN A 57 -0.95 -8.63 10.27
CA ASN A 57 -0.16 -9.19 11.37
C ASN A 57 0.38 -10.61 11.07
N GLY A 58 0.15 -11.16 9.87
CA GLY A 58 0.60 -12.50 9.48
C GLY A 58 -0.16 -13.66 10.13
N ASN A 59 -1.34 -13.41 10.74
CA ASN A 59 -2.15 -14.46 11.39
C ASN A 59 -3.19 -15.10 10.44
N LEU A 60 -3.36 -14.54 9.24
CA LEU A 60 -4.24 -15.06 8.19
C LEU A 60 -3.55 -14.85 6.83
N SER A 61 -3.71 -15.80 5.91
CA SER A 61 -3.27 -15.63 4.52
C SER A 61 -3.83 -14.33 3.93
N PHE A 62 -2.99 -13.57 3.24
CA PHE A 62 -3.41 -12.33 2.59
C PHE A 62 -4.50 -12.62 1.55
N SER A 63 -4.30 -13.67 0.74
CA SER A 63 -5.24 -14.05 -0.32
C SER A 63 -6.60 -14.48 0.24
N ASP A 64 -6.61 -15.23 1.34
CA ASP A 64 -7.83 -15.60 2.05
C ASP A 64 -8.56 -14.38 2.63
N ALA A 65 -7.82 -13.49 3.29
CA ALA A 65 -8.38 -12.25 3.85
C ALA A 65 -8.95 -11.35 2.76
N LEU A 66 -8.24 -11.19 1.64
CA LEU A 66 -8.69 -10.43 0.49
C LEU A 66 -9.97 -11.03 -0.11
N SER A 67 -10.00 -12.34 -0.36
CA SER A 67 -11.18 -13.02 -0.90
C SER A 67 -12.40 -12.85 0.01
N LYS A 68 -12.22 -12.98 1.33
CA LYS A 68 -13.30 -12.78 2.30
C LYS A 68 -13.79 -11.34 2.33
N ARG A 69 -12.89 -10.35 2.30
CA ARG A 69 -13.24 -8.91 2.28
C ARG A 69 -13.99 -8.53 1.01
N ILE A 70 -13.55 -8.99 -0.17
CA ILE A 70 -14.23 -8.72 -1.45
C ILE A 70 -15.67 -9.24 -1.45
N LYS A 71 -15.94 -10.42 -0.87
CA LYS A 71 -17.31 -10.96 -0.76
C LYS A 71 -18.23 -10.13 0.16
N LEU A 72 -17.65 -9.39 1.10
CA LEU A 72 -18.40 -8.55 2.03
C LEU A 72 -18.72 -7.17 1.42
N ILE A 73 -17.92 -6.75 0.46
CA ILE A 73 -18.10 -5.48 -0.25
C ILE A 73 -19.21 -5.63 -1.29
N LYS A 74 -20.10 -4.63 -1.35
CA LYS A 74 -21.13 -4.49 -2.40
C LYS A 74 -20.95 -3.17 -3.13
N ALA A 75 -19.76 -2.96 -3.68
CA ALA A 75 -19.37 -1.71 -4.32
C ALA A 75 -19.51 -1.77 -5.86
N ASN A 76 -19.62 -0.61 -6.47
CA ASN A 76 -19.71 -0.41 -7.92
C ASN A 76 -18.77 0.73 -8.33
N LYS A 77 -18.63 1.00 -9.63
CA LYS A 77 -17.71 2.03 -10.12
C LYS A 77 -18.00 3.43 -9.55
N ASN A 78 -19.25 3.77 -9.26
CA ASN A 78 -19.59 5.05 -8.64
C ASN A 78 -19.06 5.15 -7.20
N HIS A 79 -19.21 4.09 -6.40
CA HIS A 79 -18.62 4.03 -5.06
C HIS A 79 -17.10 4.20 -5.11
N ILE A 80 -16.43 3.57 -6.08
CA ILE A 80 -14.97 3.72 -6.28
C ILE A 80 -14.59 5.17 -6.57
N ASN A 81 -15.31 5.86 -7.46
CA ASN A 81 -15.05 7.27 -7.76
C ASN A 81 -15.21 8.16 -6.51
N GLN A 82 -16.23 7.91 -5.69
CA GLN A 82 -16.43 8.60 -4.42
C GLN A 82 -15.30 8.29 -3.42
N SER A 83 -14.84 7.04 -3.35
CA SER A 83 -13.71 6.63 -2.53
C SER A 83 -12.42 7.35 -2.92
N VAL A 84 -12.12 7.50 -4.22
CA VAL A 84 -10.96 8.25 -4.70
C VAL A 84 -10.93 9.66 -4.13
N GLU A 85 -12.06 10.39 -4.19
CA GLU A 85 -12.13 11.76 -3.70
C GLU A 85 -12.00 11.87 -2.18
N LYS A 86 -12.45 10.84 -1.43
CA LYS A 86 -12.23 10.75 0.01
C LYS A 86 -10.76 10.43 0.32
N ILE A 87 -10.16 9.45 -0.36
CA ILE A 87 -8.79 8.98 -0.12
C ILE A 87 -7.74 10.05 -0.45
N LYS A 88 -7.98 10.91 -1.45
CA LYS A 88 -7.10 12.05 -1.73
C LYS A 88 -6.91 13.00 -0.53
N LYS A 89 -7.86 13.02 0.41
CA LYS A 89 -7.80 13.82 1.65
C LYS A 89 -7.15 13.07 2.80
N GLU A 90 -6.97 11.76 2.64
CA GLU A 90 -6.38 10.84 3.62
C GLU A 90 -4.91 10.54 3.31
N ILE A 91 -4.24 11.32 2.45
CA ILE A 91 -2.79 11.17 2.28
C ILE A 91 -2.09 11.45 3.61
N SER A 92 -1.14 10.59 3.99
CA SER A 92 -0.35 10.73 5.20
C SER A 92 0.44 12.04 5.19
N LEU A 93 0.57 12.65 6.35
CA LEU A 93 1.10 14.01 6.48
C LEU A 93 2.54 14.07 5.98
N SER A 94 3.36 13.07 6.35
CA SER A 94 4.75 13.04 5.92
C SER A 94 4.91 12.86 4.41
N PHE A 95 4.03 12.09 3.76
CA PHE A 95 4.01 11.95 2.30
C PHE A 95 3.62 13.25 1.60
N TYR A 96 2.60 13.94 2.11
CA TYR A 96 2.19 15.26 1.60
C TYR A 96 3.32 16.30 1.74
N GLN A 97 3.99 16.35 2.89
CA GLN A 97 5.10 17.28 3.16
C GLN A 97 6.34 17.00 2.29
N ASN A 98 6.55 15.74 1.88
CA ASN A 98 7.69 15.32 1.08
C ASN A 98 7.39 15.23 -0.42
N LYS A 99 6.39 15.95 -0.93
CA LYS A 99 6.06 15.93 -2.38
C LYS A 99 7.26 16.21 -3.29
N ARG A 100 8.13 17.15 -2.91
CA ARG A 100 9.37 17.48 -3.66
C ARG A 100 10.32 16.31 -3.80
N PHE A 101 10.36 15.40 -2.83
CA PHE A 101 11.17 14.18 -2.91
C PHE A 101 10.71 13.32 -4.10
N PHE A 102 9.39 13.12 -4.23
CA PHE A 102 8.82 12.38 -5.36
C PHE A 102 9.05 13.10 -6.69
N GLU A 103 8.91 14.43 -6.75
CA GLU A 103 9.20 15.19 -7.98
C GLU A 103 10.64 14.97 -8.50
N LYS A 104 11.61 14.81 -7.61
CA LYS A 104 13.01 14.55 -7.96
C LYS A 104 13.31 13.06 -8.24
N ASN A 105 12.61 12.15 -7.56
CA ASN A 105 12.95 10.72 -7.53
C ASN A 105 11.90 9.79 -8.16
N TYR A 106 10.85 10.31 -8.80
CA TYR A 106 9.67 9.55 -9.24
C TYR A 106 9.98 8.29 -10.07
N GLU A 107 11.05 8.31 -10.88
CA GLU A 107 11.46 7.15 -11.68
C GLU A 107 11.89 5.94 -10.85
N ASN A 108 12.34 6.18 -9.61
CA ASN A 108 12.84 5.16 -8.69
C ASN A 108 11.89 4.90 -7.51
N CYS A 109 10.74 5.56 -7.46
CA CYS A 109 9.68 5.28 -6.52
C CYS A 109 8.67 4.30 -7.13
N PHE A 110 8.35 3.25 -6.39
CA PHE A 110 7.42 2.20 -6.79
C PHE A 110 6.36 2.00 -5.73
N ILE A 111 5.12 1.84 -6.17
CA ILE A 111 4.00 1.54 -5.29
C ILE A 111 3.69 0.07 -5.48
N ILE A 112 3.77 -0.70 -4.40
CA ILE A 112 3.43 -2.13 -4.43
C ILE A 112 2.42 -2.38 -3.32
N SER A 113 1.17 -2.59 -3.71
CA SER A 113 0.07 -2.67 -2.75
C SER A 113 -0.90 -3.81 -3.04
N GLY A 114 -1.47 -4.36 -1.98
CA GLY A 114 -2.64 -5.24 -2.06
C GLY A 114 -3.94 -4.50 -2.41
N GLY A 115 -3.92 -3.16 -2.42
CA GLY A 115 -5.01 -2.29 -2.86
C GLY A 115 -5.26 -2.37 -4.37
N PHE A 116 -5.95 -1.38 -4.95
CA PHE A 116 -6.50 -1.46 -6.31
C PHE A 116 -6.08 -0.30 -7.22
N ASN A 117 -5.74 -0.62 -8.48
CA ASN A 117 -5.30 0.38 -9.49
C ASN A 117 -6.32 1.50 -9.68
N ASP A 118 -7.62 1.15 -9.70
CA ASP A 118 -8.73 2.10 -9.80
C ASP A 118 -8.77 3.18 -8.71
N ILE A 119 -8.11 2.93 -7.57
CA ILE A 119 -7.97 3.88 -6.47
C ILE A 119 -6.59 4.53 -6.48
N ILE A 120 -5.54 3.71 -6.61
CA ILE A 120 -4.16 4.13 -6.40
C ILE A 120 -3.71 5.08 -7.51
N GLU A 121 -3.97 4.77 -8.78
CA GLU A 121 -3.52 5.65 -9.87
C GLU A 121 -4.13 7.06 -9.78
N PRO A 122 -5.46 7.23 -9.59
CA PRO A 122 -6.04 8.57 -9.48
C PRO A 122 -5.61 9.35 -8.23
N VAL A 123 -5.30 8.66 -7.12
CA VAL A 123 -4.82 9.31 -5.89
C VAL A 123 -3.37 9.81 -6.07
N LEU A 124 -2.52 8.99 -6.70
CA LEU A 124 -1.10 9.28 -6.87
C LEU A 124 -0.76 10.15 -8.07
N PHE A 125 -1.74 10.51 -8.90
CA PHE A 125 -1.55 11.34 -10.09
C PHE A 125 -0.70 12.61 -9.83
N LYS A 126 -0.89 13.27 -8.68
CA LYS A 126 -0.16 14.50 -8.33
C LYS A 126 1.29 14.28 -7.87
N TYR A 127 1.72 13.03 -7.67
CA TYR A 127 3.07 12.67 -7.20
C TYR A 127 4.00 12.26 -8.34
N ASN A 128 3.53 12.30 -9.59
CA ASN A 128 4.30 12.00 -10.81
C ASN A 128 4.91 10.59 -10.85
N ILE A 129 4.47 9.67 -9.98
CA ILE A 129 4.91 8.27 -10.02
C ILE A 129 4.40 7.66 -11.34
N PRO A 130 5.28 7.10 -12.18
CA PRO A 130 4.87 6.54 -13.47
C PRO A 130 3.90 5.38 -13.25
N LYS A 131 2.88 5.25 -14.11
CA LYS A 131 1.95 4.11 -14.03
C LYS A 131 2.66 2.75 -14.06
N LYS A 132 3.74 2.63 -14.84
CA LYS A 132 4.59 1.42 -14.89
C LYS A 132 5.28 1.07 -13.56
N ASN A 133 5.34 2.01 -12.61
CA ASN A 133 5.89 1.82 -11.27
C ASN A 133 4.78 1.61 -10.21
N ILE A 134 3.50 1.58 -10.62
CA ILE A 134 2.37 1.33 -9.74
C ILE A 134 1.91 -0.10 -9.99
N PHE A 135 2.04 -0.94 -8.97
CA PHE A 135 1.61 -2.32 -8.95
C PHE A 135 0.52 -2.50 -7.89
N ALA A 136 -0.69 -2.78 -8.33
CA ALA A 136 -1.84 -3.06 -7.48
C ALA A 136 -2.76 -4.14 -8.09
N ASN A 137 -3.79 -4.54 -7.36
CA ASN A 137 -4.84 -5.42 -7.85
C ASN A 137 -5.84 -4.71 -8.78
N ASP A 138 -6.64 -5.52 -9.46
CA ASP A 138 -7.70 -5.05 -10.34
C ASP A 138 -9.06 -5.59 -9.88
N PHE A 139 -10.05 -4.71 -9.85
CA PHE A 139 -11.44 -5.13 -9.71
C PHE A 139 -11.96 -5.70 -11.04
N LEU A 140 -12.83 -6.70 -10.93
CA LEU A 140 -13.61 -7.19 -12.06
C LEU A 140 -15.06 -6.74 -11.90
N TYR A 141 -15.58 -6.10 -12.96
CA TYR A 141 -16.90 -5.50 -13.00
C TYR A 141 -17.85 -6.30 -13.88
N ASN A 142 -19.10 -6.43 -13.45
CA ASN A 142 -20.17 -6.98 -14.28
C ASN A 142 -20.73 -5.91 -15.24
N GLU A 143 -21.70 -6.28 -16.08
CA GLU A 143 -22.35 -5.34 -17.02
C GLU A 143 -22.99 -4.13 -16.33
N LYS A 144 -23.38 -4.26 -15.06
CA LYS A 144 -23.95 -3.19 -14.24
C LYS A 144 -22.90 -2.34 -13.51
N GLN A 145 -21.62 -2.52 -13.83
CA GLN A 145 -20.49 -1.84 -13.18
C GLN A 145 -20.37 -2.17 -11.68
N GLU A 146 -20.90 -3.30 -11.22
CA GLU A 146 -20.75 -3.80 -9.86
C GLU A 146 -19.51 -4.70 -9.77
N ILE A 147 -18.77 -4.59 -8.67
CA ILE A 147 -17.62 -5.45 -8.41
C ILE A 147 -18.13 -6.85 -8.07
N TYR A 148 -17.78 -7.83 -8.90
CA TYR A 148 -18.14 -9.23 -8.65
C TYR A 148 -16.92 -10.09 -8.25
N SER A 149 -15.72 -9.64 -8.60
CA SER A 149 -14.48 -10.34 -8.25
C SER A 149 -13.26 -9.42 -8.37
N ILE A 150 -12.08 -10.03 -8.26
CA ILE A 150 -10.78 -9.41 -8.52
C ILE A 150 -10.04 -10.24 -9.55
N ASN A 151 -9.06 -9.63 -10.23
CA ASN A 151 -8.17 -10.35 -11.13
C ASN A 151 -7.30 -11.34 -10.34
N LYS A 152 -7.66 -12.62 -10.36
CA LYS A 152 -6.95 -13.69 -9.62
C LYS A 152 -5.64 -14.11 -10.26
N ASP A 153 -5.34 -13.65 -11.46
CA ASP A 153 -4.05 -13.92 -12.11
C ASP A 153 -2.99 -12.91 -11.67
N ASN A 154 -3.41 -11.75 -11.17
CA ASN A 154 -2.53 -10.73 -10.62
C ASN A 154 -1.75 -11.29 -9.40
N PRO A 155 -0.41 -11.21 -9.38
CA PRO A 155 0.38 -11.67 -8.24
C PRO A 155 -0.06 -11.06 -6.91
N LEU A 156 -0.46 -9.78 -6.92
CA LEU A 156 -0.86 -9.04 -5.72
C LEU A 156 -2.21 -9.49 -5.15
N SER A 157 -2.90 -10.43 -5.80
CA SER A 157 -4.11 -11.07 -5.26
C SER A 157 -3.78 -12.35 -4.47
N LYS A 158 -2.50 -12.74 -4.43
CA LYS A 158 -2.00 -14.01 -3.86
C LYS A 158 -1.02 -13.73 -2.73
N ASP A 159 -0.80 -14.75 -1.89
CA ASP A 159 0.28 -14.71 -0.91
C ASP A 159 1.64 -14.57 -1.61
N LEU A 160 2.57 -13.86 -0.97
CA LEU A 160 3.87 -13.51 -1.55
C LEU A 160 3.77 -12.71 -2.87
N GLY A 161 2.63 -12.05 -3.12
CA GLY A 161 2.42 -11.24 -4.32
C GLY A 161 3.43 -10.11 -4.48
N LYS A 162 3.72 -9.39 -3.39
CA LYS A 162 4.71 -8.29 -3.40
C LYS A 162 6.13 -8.80 -3.72
N ILE A 163 6.48 -10.02 -3.31
CA ILE A 163 7.76 -10.69 -3.66
C ILE A 163 7.87 -10.86 -5.17
N LYS A 164 6.83 -11.44 -5.80
CA LYS A 164 6.81 -11.68 -7.25
C LYS A 164 6.91 -10.39 -8.07
N VAL A 165 6.30 -9.31 -7.58
CA VAL A 165 6.43 -7.98 -8.20
C VAL A 165 7.84 -7.43 -8.01
N ALA A 166 8.38 -7.49 -6.79
CA ALA A 166 9.72 -6.99 -6.48
C ALA A 166 10.82 -7.68 -7.30
N GLN A 167 10.65 -8.95 -7.67
CA GLN A 167 11.57 -9.70 -8.55
C GLN A 167 11.68 -9.12 -9.96
N GLN A 168 10.66 -8.39 -10.42
CA GLN A 168 10.65 -7.75 -11.74
C GLN A 168 11.32 -6.37 -11.72
N ILE A 169 11.68 -5.86 -10.53
CA ILE A 169 12.28 -4.55 -10.33
C ILE A 169 13.78 -4.76 -10.09
N GLU A 170 14.59 -4.30 -11.05
CA GLU A 170 16.05 -4.34 -10.97
C GLU A 170 16.60 -3.22 -10.08
N GLY A 171 17.70 -3.49 -9.38
CA GLY A 171 18.39 -2.55 -8.50
C GLY A 171 18.25 -2.90 -7.02
N GLU A 172 18.84 -2.06 -6.17
CA GLU A 172 18.78 -2.25 -4.72
C GLU A 172 17.43 -1.75 -4.19
N LYS A 173 16.65 -2.66 -3.59
CA LYS A 173 15.27 -2.41 -3.20
C LYS A 173 15.17 -2.13 -1.71
N ILE A 174 14.48 -1.05 -1.34
CA ILE A 174 14.11 -0.72 0.04
C ILE A 174 12.59 -0.71 0.11
N ILE A 175 11.99 -1.34 1.12
CA ILE A 175 10.54 -1.32 1.32
C ILE A 175 10.18 -0.45 2.52
N ILE A 176 9.31 0.53 2.29
CA ILE A 176 8.59 1.30 3.31
C ILE A 176 7.14 0.80 3.34
N GLY A 177 6.71 0.24 4.47
CA GLY A 177 5.35 -0.26 4.65
C GLY A 177 5.05 -0.56 6.11
N ASP A 178 3.79 -0.77 6.45
CA ASP A 178 3.38 -1.00 7.84
C ASP A 178 3.09 -2.49 8.14
N GLY A 179 2.92 -3.31 7.09
CA GLY A 179 2.33 -4.64 7.16
C GLY A 179 3.32 -5.81 7.08
N TYR A 180 2.83 -7.00 7.44
CA TYR A 180 3.62 -8.24 7.34
C TYR A 180 4.03 -8.53 5.88
N THR A 181 3.17 -8.23 4.90
CA THR A 181 3.49 -8.42 3.48
C THR A 181 4.63 -7.53 2.98
N ASP A 182 4.92 -6.42 3.66
CA ASP A 182 6.07 -5.56 3.37
C ASP A 182 7.35 -6.14 3.95
N TYR A 183 7.26 -6.59 5.21
CA TYR A 183 8.34 -7.32 5.86
C TYR A 183 8.74 -8.57 5.07
N GLU A 184 7.79 -9.26 4.43
CA GLU A 184 8.10 -10.43 3.60
C GLU A 184 9.17 -10.13 2.54
N LEU A 185 9.22 -8.93 1.94
CA LEU A 185 10.25 -8.60 0.96
C LEU A 185 11.65 -8.70 1.57
N LYS A 186 11.84 -8.18 2.78
CA LYS A 186 13.11 -8.30 3.51
C LYS A 186 13.36 -9.74 3.93
N LYS A 187 12.35 -10.42 4.48
CA LYS A 187 12.44 -11.81 4.95
C LYS A 187 12.91 -12.78 3.85
N TYR A 188 12.46 -12.57 2.62
CA TYR A 188 12.80 -13.41 1.47
C TYR A 188 13.91 -12.82 0.58
N GLY A 189 14.56 -11.75 1.01
CA GLY A 189 15.73 -11.17 0.33
C GLY A 189 15.44 -10.34 -0.92
N GLU A 190 14.17 -9.99 -1.17
CA GLU A 190 13.79 -9.09 -2.27
C GLU A 190 13.94 -7.60 -1.94
N ALA A 191 14.14 -7.24 -0.68
CA ALA A 191 14.52 -5.91 -0.26
C ALA A 191 15.70 -5.96 0.72
N SER A 192 16.67 -5.06 0.57
CA SER A 192 17.83 -4.96 1.44
C SER A 192 17.46 -4.38 2.80
N LEU A 193 16.45 -3.50 2.86
CA LEU A 193 15.95 -2.89 4.10
C LEU A 193 14.43 -2.90 4.15
N PHE A 194 13.87 -3.20 5.33
CA PHE A 194 12.48 -2.97 5.68
C PHE A 194 12.37 -1.84 6.71
N ILE A 195 11.74 -0.75 6.30
CA ILE A 195 11.36 0.36 7.16
C ILE A 195 9.89 0.18 7.52
N GLN A 196 9.63 -0.16 8.77
CA GLN A 196 8.26 -0.24 9.27
C GLN A 196 7.72 1.18 9.48
N HIS A 197 6.80 1.59 8.62
CA HIS A 197 6.15 2.89 8.71
C HIS A 197 5.00 2.84 9.71
N ILE A 198 5.05 3.66 10.75
CA ILE A 198 4.09 3.62 11.87
C ILE A 198 3.35 4.93 12.10
N GLU A 199 3.39 5.88 11.15
CA GLU A 199 2.66 7.17 11.25
C GLU A 199 1.16 6.95 11.53
N ASN A 200 0.57 5.94 10.88
CA ASN A 200 -0.87 5.69 10.95
C ASN A 200 -1.21 4.50 11.85
N ILE A 201 -0.39 3.44 11.85
CA ILE A 201 -0.62 2.23 12.64
C ILE A 201 0.71 1.55 13.01
N ASN A 202 0.84 1.15 14.27
CA ASN A 202 2.01 0.41 14.74
C ASN A 202 1.67 -1.07 14.97
N ARG A 203 2.07 -1.91 14.01
CA ARG A 203 1.95 -3.38 14.12
C ARG A 203 3.09 -3.93 14.98
N LYS A 204 2.95 -3.83 16.30
CA LYS A 204 4.00 -4.15 17.31
C LYS A 204 4.73 -5.48 17.12
N LYS A 205 4.07 -6.48 16.52
CA LYS A 205 4.67 -7.78 16.21
C LYS A 205 5.82 -7.70 15.21
N LEU A 206 5.82 -6.70 14.33
CA LEU A 206 6.82 -6.51 13.28
C LEU A 206 8.02 -5.68 13.74
N ASN A 207 7.92 -4.97 14.86
CA ASN A 207 8.96 -4.03 15.34
C ASN A 207 10.36 -4.66 15.42
N LYS A 208 10.45 -5.93 15.83
CA LYS A 208 11.73 -6.65 15.93
C LYS A 208 12.32 -7.07 14.59
N SER A 209 11.52 -6.98 13.53
CA SER A 209 11.87 -7.43 12.18
C SER A 209 12.21 -6.27 11.25
N ALA A 210 12.00 -5.03 11.68
CA ALA A 210 12.28 -3.82 10.94
C ALA A 210 13.74 -3.39 11.12
N ASP A 211 14.40 -2.98 10.03
CA ASP A 211 15.70 -2.32 10.10
C ASP A 211 15.57 -0.90 10.68
N LEU A 212 14.40 -0.26 10.46
CA LEU A 212 13.99 1.00 11.09
C LEU A 212 12.49 0.98 11.39
N ILE A 213 12.11 1.43 12.58
CA ILE A 213 10.71 1.80 12.90
C ILE A 213 10.60 3.32 12.73
N SER A 214 9.75 3.77 11.80
CA SER A 214 9.71 5.17 11.37
C SER A 214 8.33 5.78 11.56
N ASN A 215 8.26 6.94 12.25
CA ASN A 215 7.00 7.65 12.48
C ASN A 215 6.63 8.59 11.32
N SER A 216 7.50 8.75 10.33
CA SER A 216 7.27 9.64 9.19
C SER A 216 8.15 9.26 8.00
N LEU A 217 7.71 9.59 6.78
CA LEU A 217 8.56 9.45 5.59
C LEU A 217 9.84 10.27 5.73
N THR A 218 9.78 11.45 6.37
CA THR A 218 10.95 12.28 6.65
C THR A 218 12.03 11.49 7.40
N ASP A 219 11.68 10.84 8.51
CA ASP A 219 12.66 10.06 9.29
C ASP A 219 13.22 8.89 8.48
N SER A 220 12.38 8.27 7.64
CA SER A 220 12.81 7.21 6.72
C SER A 220 13.87 7.73 5.74
N LEU A 221 13.65 8.91 5.15
CA LEU A 221 14.58 9.52 4.19
C LEU A 221 15.91 9.94 4.84
N ILE A 222 15.88 10.48 6.08
CA ILE A 222 17.11 10.81 6.83
C ILE A 222 17.93 9.55 7.05
N PHE A 223 17.30 8.49 7.55
CA PHE A 223 17.98 7.23 7.80
C PHE A 223 18.63 6.66 6.54
N LEU A 224 17.94 6.70 5.40
CA LEU A 224 18.48 6.23 4.13
C LEU A 224 19.65 7.11 3.63
N GLU A 225 19.56 8.44 3.80
CA GLU A 225 20.66 9.35 3.49
C GLU A 225 21.91 9.02 4.31
N ASP A 226 21.76 8.78 5.62
CA ASP A 226 22.87 8.42 6.51
C ASP A 226 23.42 7.01 6.23
N TYR A 227 22.58 6.09 5.78
CA TYR A 227 22.95 4.70 5.48
C TYR A 227 23.78 4.60 4.20
N TYR A 228 23.36 5.27 3.12
CA TYR A 228 24.02 5.21 1.80
C TYR A 228 24.96 6.37 1.50
N GLY A 229 24.90 7.45 2.28
CA GLY A 229 25.77 8.62 2.13
C GLY A 229 27.18 8.44 2.69
N LYS A 230 27.48 7.31 3.33
CA LYS A 230 28.83 6.90 3.76
C LYS A 230 29.55 6.15 2.66
#